data_AF-A0A7X8X627-F1
#
_entry.id   AF-A0A7X8X627-F1
#
_cell.length_a   1.000
_cell.length_b   1.000
_cell.length_c   1.000
_cell.angle_alpha   90.00
_cell.angle_beta   90.00
_cell.angle_gamma   90.00
#
_symmetry.space_group_name_H-M   'P 1'
#
loop_
_entity.id
_entity.type
_entity.pdbx_description
1 polymer ?
#
loop_
_entity_poly.entity_id
_entity_poly.type
_entity_poly.pdbx_seq_one_letter_code
_entity_poly.pdbx_strand_id
1 'polypeptide(L)'
;MKEILGTDFEETFYEEAGHFPESFYTWEYSEGTMVVVGHDSNKVLEIRSTSPERETDLGVKVGDQAEKVFNTYREKYSEPESIHGGKLYGCFKIEEGQALAFAFNIENGYFNPEDVPADELVEGILLTYPTYIDDSF
;
A
#
# COMPACT_ATOMS: atom_id res chain seq x y z
N MET A 1 -2.82 5.52 17.02
CA MET A 1 -3.43 5.43 15.68
C MET A 1 -4.65 6.34 15.54
N LYS A 2 -5.70 6.15 16.34
CA LYS A 2 -6.87 7.04 16.36
C LYS A 2 -6.52 8.50 16.71
N GLU A 3 -5.45 8.72 17.47
CA GLU A 3 -4.91 10.06 17.73
C GLU A 3 -4.23 10.72 16.53
N ILE A 4 -3.81 9.94 15.52
CA ILE A 4 -3.09 10.42 14.33
C ILE A 4 -4.06 10.54 13.14
N LEU A 5 -4.83 9.48 12.88
CA LEU A 5 -5.77 9.41 11.77
C LEU A 5 -7.15 9.98 12.10
N GLY A 6 -7.43 10.19 13.39
CA GLY A 6 -8.74 10.58 13.88
C GLY A 6 -9.62 9.38 14.22
N THR A 7 -10.85 9.68 14.63
CA THR A 7 -11.87 8.69 15.00
C THR A 7 -13.05 8.66 14.04
N ASP A 8 -12.99 9.44 12.95
CA ASP A 8 -14.06 9.55 11.96
C ASP A 8 -13.83 8.54 10.84
N PHE A 9 -14.12 7.27 11.15
CA PHE A 9 -14.04 6.15 10.22
C PHE A 9 -15.20 5.19 10.42
N GLU A 10 -15.56 4.48 9.36
CA GLU A 10 -16.44 3.32 9.42
C GLU A 10 -15.62 2.08 9.81
N GLU A 11 -16.06 1.36 10.84
CA GLU A 11 -15.42 0.13 11.30
C GLU A 11 -16.23 -1.08 10.87
N THR A 12 -15.60 -2.02 10.17
CA THR A 12 -16.20 -3.32 9.84
C THR A 12 -15.33 -4.45 10.38
N PHE A 13 -15.96 -5.45 11.01
CA PHE A 13 -15.27 -6.65 11.51
C PHE A 13 -15.40 -7.81 10.53
N TYR A 14 -14.30 -8.51 10.31
CA TYR A 14 -14.20 -9.70 9.46
C TYR A 14 -13.67 -10.87 10.29
N GLU A 15 -14.53 -11.87 10.51
CA GLU A 15 -14.18 -13.09 11.25
C GLU A 15 -13.23 -14.00 10.44
N GLU A 16 -13.42 -14.06 9.12
CA GLU A 16 -12.54 -14.81 8.22
C GLU A 16 -11.27 -14.01 7.89
N ALA A 17 -10.10 -14.58 8.15
CA ALA A 17 -8.81 -13.91 8.00
C ALA A 17 -8.40 -13.64 6.54
N GLY A 18 -8.92 -14.40 5.56
CA GLY A 18 -8.50 -14.29 4.16
C GLY A 18 -7.00 -14.59 4.00
N HIS A 19 -6.25 -13.60 3.48
CA HIS A 19 -4.79 -13.67 3.32
C HIS A 19 -4.01 -13.16 4.55
N PHE A 20 -4.71 -12.64 5.57
CA PHE A 20 -4.12 -12.20 6.83
C PHE A 20 -3.97 -13.37 7.81
N PRO A 21 -3.11 -13.26 8.84
CA PRO A 21 -2.87 -14.35 9.78
C PRO A 21 -3.98 -14.52 10.84
N GLU A 22 -4.93 -13.59 10.92
CA GLU A 22 -5.97 -13.52 11.96
C GLU A 22 -7.22 -12.77 11.45
N SER A 23 -8.34 -12.88 12.18
CA SER A 23 -9.51 -12.01 11.98
C SER A 23 -9.13 -10.54 12.14
N PHE A 24 -9.86 -9.63 11.50
CA PHE A 24 -9.43 -8.23 11.43
C PHE A 24 -10.58 -7.24 11.38
N TYR A 25 -10.25 -5.97 11.63
CA TYR A 25 -11.11 -4.82 11.40
C TYR A 25 -10.61 -4.03 10.19
N THR A 26 -11.52 -3.47 9.40
CA THR A 26 -11.21 -2.37 8.48
C THR A 26 -11.68 -1.06 9.10
N TRP A 27 -10.83 -0.03 9.00
CA TRP A 27 -11.16 1.35 9.34
C TRP A 27 -11.13 2.18 8.06
N GLU A 28 -12.30 2.53 7.55
CA GLU A 28 -12.47 3.27 6.30
C GLU A 28 -12.76 4.74 6.58
N TYR A 29 -11.85 5.60 6.12
CA TYR A 29 -11.96 7.05 6.27
C TYR A 29 -12.57 7.63 4.99
N SER A 30 -13.45 8.62 5.14
CA SER A 30 -14.18 9.23 4.01
C SER A 30 -13.29 9.88 2.95
N GLU A 31 -12.03 10.16 3.29
CA GLU A 31 -11.04 10.70 2.36
C GLU A 31 -10.42 9.65 1.41
N GLY A 32 -10.71 8.36 1.59
CA GLY A 32 -10.16 7.27 0.76
C GLY A 32 -8.98 6.52 1.37
N THR A 33 -8.70 6.70 2.67
CA THR A 33 -7.73 5.87 3.40
C THR A 33 -8.45 4.71 4.08
N MET A 34 -7.87 3.51 3.99
CA MET A 34 -8.32 2.30 4.69
C MET A 34 -7.16 1.73 5.50
N VAL A 35 -7.43 1.35 6.75
CA VAL A 35 -6.46 0.64 7.60
C VAL A 35 -7.03 -0.71 7.99
N VAL A 36 -6.24 -1.76 7.83
CA VAL A 36 -6.56 -3.11 8.31
C VAL A 36 -5.83 -3.37 9.61
N VAL A 37 -6.58 -3.74 10.66
CA VAL A 37 -6.04 -3.98 12.01
C VAL A 37 -6.40 -5.39 12.46
N GLY A 38 -5.41 -6.19 12.83
CA GLY A 38 -5.61 -7.53 13.38
C GLY A 38 -6.39 -7.49 14.69
N HIS A 39 -7.43 -8.31 14.81
CA HIS A 39 -8.34 -8.31 15.96
C HIS A 39 -7.66 -8.81 17.24
N ASP A 40 -6.86 -9.88 17.17
CA ASP A 40 -6.21 -10.44 18.35
C ASP A 40 -4.92 -9.66 18.68
N SER A 41 -4.15 -9.29 17.65
CA SER A 41 -2.85 -8.65 17.84
C SER A 41 -2.89 -7.12 17.99
N ASN A 42 -3.97 -6.46 17.55
CA ASN A 42 -4.06 -5.00 17.38
C ASN A 42 -2.96 -4.39 16.50
N LYS A 43 -2.31 -5.19 15.65
CA LYS A 43 -1.30 -4.69 14.71
C LYS A 43 -1.95 -4.20 13.43
N VAL A 44 -1.33 -3.19 12.81
CA VAL A 44 -1.66 -2.84 11.43
C VAL A 44 -1.11 -3.92 10.52
N LEU A 45 -2.00 -4.48 9.72
CA LEU A 45 -1.68 -5.49 8.73
C LEU A 45 -1.48 -4.85 7.36
N GLU A 46 -2.25 -3.80 7.07
CA GLU A 46 -2.23 -3.11 5.79
C GLU A 46 -2.76 -1.68 5.89
N ILE A 47 -2.23 -0.77 5.08
CA ILE A 47 -2.77 0.56 4.85
C ILE A 47 -2.93 0.75 3.34
N ARG A 48 -4.11 1.21 2.91
CA ARG A 48 -4.39 1.64 1.55
C ARG A 48 -4.81 3.10 1.56
N SER A 49 -4.43 3.86 0.55
CA SER A 49 -4.92 5.23 0.39
C SER A 49 -5.06 5.58 -1.09
N THR A 50 -6.24 6.10 -1.43
CA THR A 50 -6.53 6.81 -2.69
C THR A 50 -6.66 8.32 -2.47
N SER A 51 -6.31 8.80 -1.27
CA SER A 51 -6.43 10.20 -0.90
C SER A 51 -5.30 11.05 -1.48
N PRO A 52 -5.60 12.17 -2.15
CA PRO A 52 -4.60 13.15 -2.57
C PRO A 52 -4.12 14.06 -1.42
N GLU A 53 -4.71 13.93 -0.22
CA GLU A 53 -4.42 14.77 0.95
C GLU A 53 -3.32 14.19 1.85
N ARG A 54 -2.94 12.92 1.64
CA ARG A 54 -1.92 12.22 2.42
C ARG A 54 -0.68 11.97 1.59
N GLU A 55 0.47 12.18 2.21
CA GLU A 55 1.78 11.87 1.62
C GLU A 55 2.49 10.80 2.44
N THR A 56 3.35 10.04 1.76
CA THR A 56 4.35 9.22 2.43
C THR A 56 5.33 10.08 3.19
N ASP A 57 6.13 9.47 4.06
CA ASP A 57 7.22 10.11 4.78
C ASP A 57 8.27 10.76 3.86
N LEU A 58 8.37 10.29 2.60
CA LEU A 58 9.24 10.86 1.57
C LEU A 58 8.52 11.87 0.64
N GLY A 59 7.28 12.26 0.95
CA GLY A 59 6.57 13.33 0.26
C GLY A 59 5.95 12.94 -1.08
N VAL A 60 5.71 11.65 -1.32
CA VAL A 60 4.96 11.15 -2.48
C VAL A 60 3.51 10.93 -2.10
N LYS A 61 2.57 11.27 -2.98
CA LYS A 61 1.13 11.13 -2.76
C LYS A 61 0.36 10.75 -4.02
N VAL A 62 -0.92 10.41 -3.86
CA VAL A 62 -1.86 10.23 -4.98
C VAL A 62 -1.93 11.50 -5.83
N GLY A 63 -1.86 11.33 -7.14
CA GLY A 63 -1.78 12.39 -8.14
C GLY A 63 -0.37 12.86 -8.48
N ASP A 64 0.68 12.38 -7.80
CA ASP A 64 2.07 12.59 -8.25
C ASP A 64 2.38 11.72 -9.47
N GLN A 65 3.35 12.16 -10.29
CA GLN A 65 3.84 11.39 -11.44
C GLN A 65 4.77 10.24 -11.03
N ALA A 66 4.75 9.15 -11.81
CA ALA A 66 5.64 8.01 -11.65
C ALA A 66 7.13 8.39 -11.60
N GLU A 67 7.54 9.38 -12.40
CA GLU A 67 8.89 9.94 -12.36
C GLU A 67 9.30 10.37 -10.94
N LYS A 68 8.42 11.08 -10.22
CA LYS A 68 8.67 11.51 -8.84
C LYS A 68 8.83 10.31 -7.92
N VAL A 69 7.97 9.31 -8.04
CA VAL A 69 8.05 8.06 -7.26
C VAL A 69 9.41 7.40 -7.47
N PHE A 70 9.78 7.16 -8.72
CA PHE A 70 11.01 6.46 -9.08
C PHE A 70 12.25 7.22 -8.65
N ASN A 71 12.31 8.53 -8.86
CA ASN A 71 13.43 9.36 -8.41
C ASN A 71 13.55 9.37 -6.88
N THR A 72 12.44 9.30 -6.16
CA THR A 72 12.43 9.35 -4.67
C THR A 72 12.83 8.01 -4.06
N TYR A 73 12.33 6.90 -4.59
CA TYR A 73 12.43 5.59 -3.93
C TYR A 73 13.52 4.68 -4.51
N ARG A 74 13.84 4.73 -5.82
CA ARG A 74 14.87 3.84 -6.41
C ARG A 74 16.29 4.14 -5.93
N GLU A 75 16.54 5.34 -5.42
CA GLU A 75 17.83 5.67 -4.81
C GLU A 75 18.03 4.92 -3.48
N LYS A 76 16.94 4.59 -2.78
CA LYS A 76 16.96 4.09 -1.40
C LYS A 76 16.57 2.62 -1.27
N TYR A 77 15.68 2.15 -2.12
CA TYR A 77 15.02 0.86 -1.98
C TYR A 77 15.02 0.09 -3.29
N SER A 78 15.08 -1.24 -3.18
CA SER A 78 14.99 -2.14 -4.32
C SER A 78 13.55 -2.43 -4.68
N GLU A 79 13.26 -2.44 -5.99
CA GLU A 79 12.03 -3.03 -6.53
C GLU A 79 12.20 -4.56 -6.61
N PRO A 80 11.30 -5.35 -6.02
CA PRO A 80 11.39 -6.81 -5.98
C PRO A 80 10.86 -7.47 -7.27
N GLU A 81 11.12 -8.77 -7.40
CA GLU A 81 10.46 -9.65 -8.37
C GLU A 81 9.38 -10.48 -7.66
N SER A 82 8.23 -10.66 -8.30
CA SER A 82 7.15 -11.52 -7.79
C SER A 82 7.60 -12.99 -7.78
N ILE A 83 7.12 -13.78 -6.83
CA ILE A 83 7.23 -15.25 -6.87
C ILE A 83 6.59 -15.88 -8.11
N HIS A 84 5.67 -15.16 -8.77
CA HIS A 84 5.08 -15.56 -10.06
C HIS A 84 5.94 -15.19 -11.26
N GLY A 85 7.07 -14.51 -11.02
CA GLY A 85 8.02 -14.04 -12.02
C GLY A 85 7.69 -12.64 -12.51
N GLY A 86 8.75 -11.89 -12.89
CA GLY A 86 8.63 -10.51 -13.34
C GLY A 86 8.81 -9.50 -12.21
N LYS A 87 9.26 -8.31 -12.60
CA LYS A 87 9.51 -7.20 -11.68
C LYS A 87 8.20 -6.51 -11.30
N LEU A 88 8.06 -6.13 -10.03
CA LEU A 88 6.94 -5.33 -9.54
C LEU A 88 7.31 -3.84 -9.61
N TYR A 89 6.96 -3.18 -10.70
CA TYR A 89 7.33 -1.78 -10.92
C TYR A 89 6.59 -0.86 -9.93
N GLY A 90 7.31 0.07 -9.32
CA GLY A 90 6.72 0.97 -8.31
C GLY A 90 6.36 0.28 -6.99
N CYS A 91 6.74 -0.98 -6.78
CA CYS A 91 6.74 -1.63 -5.48
C CYS A 91 8.15 -1.62 -4.90
N PHE A 92 8.29 -1.26 -3.63
CA PHE A 92 9.58 -1.14 -2.96
C PHE A 92 9.61 -1.98 -1.70
N LYS A 93 10.69 -2.72 -1.51
CA LYS A 93 11.02 -3.33 -0.22
C LYS A 93 11.63 -2.26 0.68
N ILE A 94 10.82 -1.74 1.61
CA ILE A 94 11.23 -0.69 2.54
C ILE A 94 11.71 -1.30 3.87
N GLU A 95 11.92 -0.45 4.86
CA GLU A 95 12.39 -0.84 6.19
C GLU A 95 11.49 -1.92 6.83
N GLU A 96 12.08 -2.71 7.73
CA GLU A 96 11.39 -3.82 8.43
C GLU A 96 10.79 -4.90 7.51
N GLY A 97 11.17 -4.93 6.22
CA GLY A 97 10.74 -5.94 5.27
C GLY A 97 9.33 -5.72 4.71
N GLN A 98 8.78 -4.52 4.86
CA GLN A 98 7.48 -4.13 4.34
C GLN A 98 7.53 -3.89 2.82
N ALA A 99 6.37 -4.02 2.19
CA ALA A 99 6.12 -3.64 0.80
C ALA A 99 5.39 -2.29 0.78
N LEU A 100 5.99 -1.30 0.10
CA LEU A 100 5.31 -0.05 -0.25
C LEU A 100 5.10 -0.02 -1.76
N ALA A 101 3.85 -0.06 -2.20
CA ALA A 101 3.50 -0.08 -3.61
C ALA A 101 2.69 1.16 -4.02
N PHE A 102 3.06 1.73 -5.16
CA PHE A 102 2.35 2.81 -5.82
C PHE A 102 1.59 2.24 -7.01
N ALA A 103 0.26 2.28 -6.96
CA ALA A 103 -0.61 1.89 -8.05
C ALA A 103 -0.67 3.02 -9.07
N PHE A 104 -0.38 2.73 -10.34
CA PHE A 104 -0.57 3.68 -11.45
C PHE A 104 -1.81 3.37 -12.30
N ASN A 105 -2.44 2.23 -12.02
CA ASN A 105 -3.77 1.87 -12.48
C ASN A 105 -4.41 0.99 -11.42
N ILE A 106 -5.24 1.58 -10.55
CA ILE A 106 -5.83 0.87 -9.41
C ILE A 106 -6.86 -0.17 -9.84
N GLU A 107 -7.45 -0.04 -11.03
CA GLU A 107 -8.36 -1.05 -11.59
C GLU A 107 -7.64 -2.39 -11.85
N ASN A 108 -6.33 -2.35 -12.09
CA ASN A 108 -5.47 -3.53 -12.22
C ASN A 108 -4.87 -4.00 -10.87
N GLY A 109 -5.22 -3.35 -9.76
CA GLY A 109 -4.66 -3.62 -8.43
C GLY A 109 -3.53 -2.68 -8.04
N TYR A 110 -2.84 -2.99 -6.95
CA TYR A 110 -1.77 -2.13 -6.40
C TYR A 110 -0.37 -2.43 -6.94
N PHE A 111 -0.22 -3.52 -7.71
CA PHE A 111 1.06 -3.97 -8.23
C PHE A 111 1.07 -3.83 -9.76
N ASN A 112 2.18 -3.32 -10.29
CA ASN A 112 2.32 -3.06 -11.72
C ASN A 112 3.21 -4.14 -12.35
N PRO A 113 2.65 -5.07 -13.14
CA PRO A 113 3.42 -6.15 -13.78
C PRO A 113 4.20 -5.68 -15.02
N GLU A 114 3.85 -4.51 -15.55
CA GLU A 114 4.48 -3.90 -16.72
C GLU A 114 5.20 -2.61 -16.33
N ASP A 115 6.14 -2.18 -17.18
CA ASP A 115 6.85 -0.92 -16.99
C ASP A 115 5.87 0.26 -17.03
N VAL A 116 6.13 1.28 -16.21
CA VAL A 116 5.20 2.39 -15.97
C VAL A 116 5.74 3.65 -16.65
N PRO A 117 5.01 4.26 -17.59
CA PRO A 117 5.38 5.54 -18.18
C PRO A 117 5.61 6.63 -17.12
N ALA A 118 6.63 7.46 -17.34
CA ALA A 118 7.08 8.44 -16.35
C ALA A 118 6.01 9.48 -15.96
N ASP A 119 5.05 9.74 -16.87
CA ASP A 119 3.96 10.70 -16.72
C ASP A 119 2.65 10.09 -16.17
N GLU A 120 2.59 8.77 -15.95
CA GLU A 120 1.46 8.14 -15.25
C GLU A 120 1.32 8.70 -13.84
N LEU A 121 0.08 8.81 -13.37
CA LEU A 121 -0.23 9.35 -12.06
C LEU A 121 -0.41 8.23 -11.05
N VAL A 122 0.05 8.45 -9.82
CA VAL A 122 -0.27 7.56 -8.70
C VAL A 122 -1.78 7.64 -8.44
N GLU A 123 -2.47 6.52 -8.53
CA GLU A 123 -3.90 6.38 -8.22
C GLU A 123 -4.14 5.81 -6.83
N GLY A 124 -3.17 5.08 -6.28
CA GLY A 124 -3.26 4.48 -4.96
C GLY A 124 -1.91 4.15 -4.34
N ILE A 125 -1.88 4.09 -3.02
CA ILE A 125 -0.70 3.73 -2.24
C ILE A 125 -1.08 2.59 -1.31
N LEU A 126 -0.23 1.55 -1.27
CA LEU A 126 -0.37 0.38 -0.40
C LEU A 126 0.89 0.22 0.45
N LEU A 127 0.71 0.07 1.76
CA LEU A 127 1.75 -0.35 2.68
C LEU A 127 1.31 -1.64 3.38
N THR A 128 2.07 -2.72 3.21
CA THR A 128 1.75 -4.05 3.76
C THR A 128 3.02 -4.88 3.99
N TYR A 129 2.86 -6.14 4.38
CA TYR A 129 3.95 -7.12 4.38
C TYR A 129 3.83 -8.05 3.16
N PRO A 130 4.96 -8.43 2.52
CA PRO A 130 4.95 -9.35 1.37
C PRO A 130 4.21 -10.67 1.65
N THR A 131 4.21 -11.15 2.89
CA THR A 131 3.50 -12.38 3.27
C THR A 131 1.98 -12.28 3.19
N TYR A 132 1.41 -11.08 3.02
CA TYR A 132 -0.03 -10.84 2.94
C TYR A 132 -0.51 -10.61 1.50
N ILE A 133 0.39 -10.66 0.51
CA ILE A 133 0.08 -10.42 -0.90
C ILE A 133 0.28 -11.70 -1.72
N ASP A 134 -0.48 -11.84 -2.81
CA ASP A 134 -0.37 -12.99 -3.74
C ASP A 134 0.99 -12.93 -4.47
N ASP A 135 1.37 -11.74 -4.95
CA ASP A 135 2.68 -11.41 -5.54
C ASP A 135 3.79 -11.24 -4.49
N SER A 136 3.84 -12.12 -3.47
CA SER A 136 4.86 -12.10 -2.41
C SER A 136 6.30 -12.11 -2.98
N PHE A 137 7.27 -11.69 -2.17
CA PHE A 137 8.71 -11.66 -2.47
C PHE A 137 9.60 -11.63 -1.22
#